data_AF-A0A542UIU1-F1
#
_entry.id   AF-A0A542UIU1-F1
#
_cell.length_a   1.000
_cell.length_b   1.000
_cell.length_c   1.000
_cell.angle_alpha   90.00
_cell.angle_beta   90.00
_cell.angle_gamma   90.00
#
_symmetry.space_group_name_H-M   'P 1'
#
loop_
_entity.id
_entity.type
_entity.pdbx_description
1 polymer ?
#
loop_
_entity_poly.entity_id
_entity_poly.type
_entity_poly.pdbx_seq_one_letter_code
_entity_poly.pdbx_strand_id
1 'polypeptide(L)'
;MYVHYDGYPSNRLPLLLAAYQHRFAGDVEAMARHLIDDVDYGWSELGTDLLDGAPDALRQALTGGMQYPSRKFTNVINADGTPAERELVTQATTGGLDWGYVLHPHGIEVIPLPEEDRGPVVDWTTDPRARFSDSYARWKPGRPIPATVPLRATQPNAAPAKPAAAPASTTRSSARR
;
A
#
# COMPACT_ATOMS: atom_id res chain seq x y z
N MET A 1 -2.87 12.47 -11.26
CA MET A 1 -1.46 12.48 -10.81
C MET A 1 -0.68 11.50 -11.68
N TYR A 2 0.43 11.92 -12.28
CA TYR A 2 1.30 11.06 -13.09
C TYR A 2 2.55 10.64 -12.31
N VAL A 3 2.92 9.36 -12.44
CA VAL A 3 4.12 8.75 -11.84
C VAL A 3 4.77 7.88 -12.90
N HIS A 4 6.01 8.19 -13.28
CA HIS A 4 6.68 7.55 -14.40
C HIS A 4 7.32 6.20 -14.04
N TYR A 5 7.85 6.06 -12.83
CA TYR A 5 8.51 4.82 -12.40
C TYR A 5 7.63 4.08 -11.39
N ASP A 6 7.32 2.82 -11.70
CA ASP A 6 6.69 1.86 -10.79
C ASP A 6 5.25 2.20 -10.33
N GLY A 7 4.45 2.72 -11.26
CA GLY A 7 3.02 2.98 -11.05
C GLY A 7 2.14 1.74 -10.91
N TYR A 8 2.71 0.54 -10.77
CA TYR A 8 1.96 -0.71 -10.68
C TYR A 8 1.19 -0.84 -9.35
N PRO A 9 0.01 -1.48 -9.33
CA PRO A 9 -0.80 -1.63 -8.13
C PRO A 9 -0.06 -2.31 -6.97
N SER A 10 0.80 -3.29 -7.24
CA SER A 10 1.56 -4.02 -6.21
C SER A 10 2.48 -3.11 -5.40
N ASN A 11 3.02 -2.04 -6.01
CA ASN A 11 3.96 -1.12 -5.37
C ASN A 11 3.28 0.18 -4.95
N ARG A 12 2.40 0.73 -5.79
CA ARG A 12 1.80 2.05 -5.55
C ARG A 12 0.67 2.02 -4.53
N LEU A 13 -0.19 1.02 -4.61
CA LEU A 13 -1.40 0.97 -3.80
C LEU A 13 -1.11 0.82 -2.31
N PRO A 14 -0.15 -0.03 -1.87
CA PRO A 14 0.29 -0.07 -0.47
C PRO A 14 0.73 1.28 0.08
N LEU A 15 1.52 2.03 -0.70
CA LEU A 15 2.01 3.35 -0.27
C LEU A 15 0.87 4.36 -0.14
N LEU A 16 -0.07 4.36 -1.09
CA LEU A 16 -1.23 5.27 -1.06
C LEU A 16 -2.18 4.96 0.11
N LEU A 17 -2.48 3.68 0.35
CA LEU A 17 -3.30 3.26 1.49
C LEU A 17 -2.64 3.63 2.82
N ALA A 18 -1.34 3.34 2.99
CA ALA A 18 -0.62 3.68 4.21
C ALA A 18 -0.51 5.20 4.42
N ALA A 19 -0.31 5.97 3.34
CA ALA A 19 -0.27 7.43 3.41
C ALA A 19 -1.61 8.01 3.89
N TYR A 20 -2.72 7.54 3.31
CA TYR A 20 -4.06 7.93 3.74
C TYR A 20 -4.26 7.62 5.24
N GLN A 21 -3.96 6.38 5.65
CA GLN A 21 -4.22 5.91 7.01
C GLN A 21 -3.34 6.59 8.07
N HIS A 22 -2.10 6.96 7.73
CA HIS A 22 -1.10 7.40 8.71
C HIS A 22 -0.64 8.84 8.50
N ARG A 23 -0.09 9.15 7.33
CA ARG A 23 0.46 10.49 7.06
C ARG A 23 -0.62 11.56 7.02
N PHE A 24 -1.73 11.25 6.37
CA PHE A 24 -2.85 12.18 6.17
C PHE A 24 -4.00 11.93 7.13
N ALA A 25 -3.90 10.93 8.01
CA ALA A 25 -4.89 10.64 9.06
C ALA A 25 -6.35 10.56 8.56
N GLY A 26 -6.56 10.05 7.35
CA GLY A 26 -7.87 9.93 6.71
C GLY A 26 -8.34 11.15 5.93
N ASP A 27 -7.51 12.18 5.77
CA ASP A 27 -7.84 13.38 5.02
C ASP A 27 -7.49 13.22 3.52
N VAL A 28 -8.51 12.85 2.71
CA VAL A 28 -8.37 12.73 1.25
C VAL A 28 -7.98 14.06 0.62
N GLU A 29 -8.46 15.19 1.13
CA GLU A 29 -8.18 16.51 0.54
C GLU A 29 -6.73 16.92 0.80
N ALA A 30 -6.21 16.67 2.00
CA ALA A 30 -4.80 16.90 2.29
C ALA A 30 -3.90 15.99 1.45
N MET A 31 -4.29 14.74 1.25
CA MET A 31 -3.57 13.80 0.40
C MET A 31 -3.62 14.23 -1.07
N ALA A 32 -4.78 14.63 -1.58
CA ALA A 32 -4.95 15.14 -2.93
C ALA A 32 -4.10 16.39 -3.16
N ARG A 33 -4.11 17.33 -2.21
CA ARG A 33 -3.29 18.54 -2.28
C ARG A 33 -1.81 18.18 -2.39
N HIS A 34 -1.31 17.28 -1.56
CA HIS A 34 0.09 16.87 -1.61
C HIS A 34 0.46 16.16 -2.92
N LEU A 35 -0.39 15.24 -3.36
CA LEU A 35 -0.11 14.34 -4.49
C LEU A 35 -0.36 14.99 -5.86
N ILE A 36 -1.31 15.91 -5.93
CA ILE A 36 -1.83 16.48 -7.17
C ILE A 36 -1.56 17.98 -7.20
N ASP A 37 -1.94 18.75 -6.18
CA ASP A 37 -1.99 20.21 -6.30
C ASP A 37 -0.62 20.87 -6.06
N ASP A 38 0.13 20.44 -5.06
CA ASP A 38 1.40 21.02 -4.61
C ASP A 38 2.63 20.56 -5.43
N VAL A 39 2.40 20.20 -6.71
CA VAL A 39 3.45 19.80 -7.66
C VAL A 39 3.41 20.62 -8.94
N ASP A 40 4.58 21.05 -9.39
CA ASP A 40 4.72 21.87 -10.60
C ASP A 40 4.42 21.05 -11.87
N TYR A 41 4.88 19.80 -11.91
CA TYR A 41 4.71 18.89 -13.06
C TYR A 41 4.07 17.56 -12.66
N GLY A 42 4.60 16.97 -11.59
CA GLY A 42 4.25 15.64 -11.14
C GLY A 42 5.42 14.99 -10.42
N TRP A 43 5.28 13.68 -10.21
CA TRP A 43 6.26 12.90 -9.47
C TRP A 43 7.03 12.00 -10.43
N SER A 44 8.35 12.06 -10.39
CA SER A 44 9.18 11.04 -11.06
C SER A 44 9.17 9.74 -10.24
N GLU A 45 9.09 9.86 -8.92
CA GLU A 45 9.09 8.76 -7.98
C GLU A 45 8.37 9.18 -6.70
N LEU A 46 7.69 8.24 -6.04
CA LEU A 46 7.10 8.47 -4.73
C LEU A 46 7.73 7.55 -3.72
N GLY A 47 8.17 8.16 -2.64
CA GLY A 47 9.05 7.56 -1.67
C GLY A 47 8.39 7.24 -0.36
N THR A 48 9.24 6.85 0.57
CA THR A 48 8.92 6.44 1.92
C THR A 48 8.49 7.60 2.81
N ASP A 49 8.66 8.85 2.38
CA ASP A 49 8.09 10.01 3.07
C ASP A 49 6.56 9.91 3.10
N LEU A 50 5.92 9.23 2.14
CA LEU A 50 4.48 8.94 2.21
C LEU A 50 4.09 8.08 3.42
N LEU A 51 5.05 7.41 4.05
CA LEU A 51 4.85 6.58 5.23
C LEU A 51 5.17 7.33 6.53
N ASP A 52 5.32 8.65 6.49
CA ASP A 52 5.47 9.47 7.70
C ASP A 52 4.28 9.25 8.64
N GLY A 53 4.57 9.01 9.93
CA GLY A 53 3.56 8.65 10.92
C GLY A 53 3.11 7.18 10.92
N ALA A 54 3.55 6.37 9.94
CA ALA A 54 3.25 4.94 9.92
C ALA A 54 4.11 4.18 10.95
N PRO A 55 3.58 3.11 11.58
CA PRO A 55 4.36 2.25 12.48
C PRO A 55 5.58 1.63 11.78
N ASP A 56 6.69 1.46 12.50
CA ASP A 56 7.93 0.88 11.95
C ASP A 56 7.70 -0.50 11.34
N ALA A 57 6.86 -1.33 11.96
CA ALA A 57 6.50 -2.65 11.43
C ALA A 57 5.72 -2.57 10.10
N LEU A 58 5.02 -1.47 9.82
CA LEU A 58 4.39 -1.25 8.52
C LEU A 58 5.43 -0.77 7.51
N ARG A 59 6.25 0.21 7.87
CA ARG A 59 7.34 0.70 7.02
C ARG A 59 8.27 -0.44 6.58
N GLN A 60 8.70 -1.26 7.52
CA GLN A 60 9.53 -2.44 7.26
C GLN A 60 8.86 -3.43 6.30
N ALA A 61 7.55 -3.65 6.46
CA ALA A 61 6.81 -4.57 5.61
C ALA A 61 6.66 -4.07 4.16
N LEU A 62 6.53 -2.75 3.97
CA LEU A 62 6.31 -2.15 2.65
C LEU A 62 7.62 -1.86 1.90
N THR A 63 8.69 -1.52 2.60
CA THR A 63 9.94 -1.04 1.96
C THR A 63 11.14 -1.93 2.24
N GLY A 64 10.98 -3.00 3.02
CA GLY A 64 12.11 -3.79 3.52
C GLY A 64 13.03 -3.02 4.46
N GLY A 65 12.59 -1.86 4.96
CA GLY A 65 13.41 -0.95 5.76
C GLY A 65 14.20 0.07 4.95
N MET A 66 14.08 0.04 3.62
CA MET A 66 14.66 1.07 2.75
C MET A 66 14.00 2.41 3.02
N GLN A 67 14.79 3.47 2.88
CA GLN A 67 14.35 4.86 2.97
C GLN A 67 14.78 5.60 1.71
N TYR A 68 13.83 6.26 1.07
CA TYR A 68 14.04 7.05 -0.13
C TYR A 68 12.94 8.10 -0.23
N PRO A 69 13.25 9.38 -0.47
CA PRO A 69 12.24 10.42 -0.54
C PRO A 69 11.53 10.41 -1.90
N SER A 70 10.29 10.90 -1.94
CA SER A 70 9.60 11.25 -3.18
C SER A 70 10.40 12.27 -3.97
N ARG A 71 10.37 12.14 -5.30
CA ARG A 71 11.10 13.01 -6.23
C ARG A 71 10.13 13.63 -7.22
N LYS A 72 10.14 14.95 -7.29
CA LYS A 72 9.38 15.71 -8.29
C LYS A 72 10.14 15.69 -9.61
N PHE A 73 9.38 15.74 -10.71
CA PHE A 73 9.98 16.10 -11.99
C PHE A 73 10.58 17.50 -11.93
N THR A 74 11.77 17.67 -12.50
CA THR A 74 12.46 18.94 -12.63
C THR A 74 12.96 19.10 -14.06
N ASN A 75 13.01 20.34 -14.55
CA ASN A 75 13.49 20.68 -15.90
C ASN A 75 12.82 19.87 -17.03
N VAL A 76 11.50 19.68 -16.94
CA VAL A 76 10.75 19.00 -17.99
C VAL A 76 10.67 19.92 -19.21
N ILE A 77 11.08 19.41 -20.36
CA ILE A 77 11.04 20.11 -21.64
C ILE A 77 10.21 19.30 -22.63
N ASN A 78 9.47 20.00 -23.47
CA ASN A 78 8.79 19.43 -24.62
C ASN A 78 9.82 18.96 -25.65
N ALA A 79 9.38 18.13 -26.61
CA ALA A 79 10.25 17.62 -27.67
C ALA A 79 10.86 18.73 -28.56
N ASP A 80 10.22 19.90 -28.60
CA ASP A 80 10.71 21.09 -29.31
C ASP A 80 11.70 21.94 -28.48
N GLY A 81 12.03 21.51 -27.25
CA GLY A 81 12.97 22.19 -26.35
C GLY A 81 12.36 23.32 -25.51
N THR A 82 11.05 23.59 -25.63
CA THR A 82 10.36 24.56 -24.77
C THR A 82 10.10 23.98 -23.37
N PRO A 83 10.02 24.80 -22.30
CA PRO A 83 9.58 24.33 -21.00
C PRO A 83 8.22 23.65 -21.11
N ALA A 84 8.09 22.46 -20.53
CA ALA A 84 6.78 21.82 -20.43
C ALA A 84 5.88 22.62 -19.48
N GLU A 85 4.57 22.48 -19.66
CA GLU A 85 3.57 22.96 -18.72
C GLU A 85 2.96 21.78 -17.96
N ARG A 86 2.33 22.07 -16.84
CA ARG A 86 1.58 21.06 -16.10
C ARG A 86 0.35 20.64 -16.90
N GLU A 87 0.30 19.38 -17.29
CA GLU A 87 -0.88 18.82 -17.92
C GLU A 87 -1.82 18.20 -16.88
N LEU A 88 -3.09 18.57 -16.94
CA LEU A 88 -4.12 17.85 -16.20
C LEU A 88 -4.37 16.50 -16.88
N VAL A 89 -4.08 15.42 -16.17
CA VAL A 89 -4.42 14.07 -16.63
C VAL A 89 -5.93 13.89 -16.53
N THR A 90 -6.57 13.77 -17.69
CA THR A 90 -8.00 13.52 -17.91
C THR A 90 -8.16 12.26 -18.72
N GLN A 91 -9.38 11.74 -18.86
CA GLN A 91 -9.64 10.60 -19.76
C GLN A 91 -9.15 10.86 -21.20
N ALA A 92 -9.12 12.10 -21.65
CA ALA A 92 -8.65 12.45 -23.00
C ALA A 92 -7.10 12.51 -23.10
N THR A 93 -6.40 12.62 -21.97
CA THR A 93 -4.95 12.87 -21.89
C THR A 93 -4.19 11.77 -21.15
N THR A 94 -4.84 10.62 -20.89
CA THR A 94 -4.23 9.42 -20.26
C THR A 94 -3.43 8.55 -21.23
N GLY A 95 -3.29 8.96 -22.50
CA GLY A 95 -2.55 8.20 -23.51
C GLY A 95 -1.11 7.91 -23.08
N GLY A 96 -0.69 6.65 -23.18
CA GLY A 96 0.65 6.20 -22.78
C GLY A 96 0.82 5.91 -21.29
N LEU A 97 -0.25 6.00 -20.50
CA LEU A 97 -0.26 5.59 -19.10
C LEU A 97 -0.75 4.15 -18.95
N ASP A 98 -0.12 3.39 -18.07
CA ASP A 98 -0.50 2.00 -17.77
C ASP A 98 -1.59 1.91 -16.69
N TRP A 99 -1.51 2.79 -15.68
CA TRP A 99 -2.39 2.76 -14.51
C TRP A 99 -2.87 4.15 -14.10
N GLY A 100 -4.16 4.24 -13.80
CA GLY A 100 -4.81 5.42 -13.24
C GLY A 100 -5.21 5.19 -11.78
N TYR A 101 -4.96 6.18 -10.94
CA TYR A 101 -5.38 6.19 -9.54
C TYR A 101 -6.24 7.41 -9.27
N VAL A 102 -7.53 7.19 -8.98
CA VAL A 102 -8.48 8.26 -8.69
C VAL A 102 -8.84 8.22 -7.22
N LEU A 103 -8.59 9.32 -6.52
CA LEU A 103 -8.92 9.47 -5.11
C LEU A 103 -10.41 9.78 -4.98
N HIS A 104 -11.15 8.91 -4.31
CA HIS A 104 -12.56 9.11 -3.96
C HIS A 104 -12.70 9.29 -2.44
N PRO A 105 -13.78 9.91 -1.96
CA PRO A 105 -14.03 10.04 -0.52
C PRO A 105 -14.05 8.70 0.24
N HIS A 106 -14.45 7.62 -0.43
CA HIS A 106 -14.63 6.29 0.17
C HIS A 106 -13.55 5.27 -0.24
N GLY A 107 -12.61 5.64 -1.10
CA GLY A 107 -11.54 4.74 -1.50
C GLY A 107 -10.71 5.27 -2.65
N ILE A 108 -9.91 4.39 -3.24
CA ILE A 108 -9.08 4.68 -4.40
C ILE A 108 -9.47 3.78 -5.56
N GLU A 109 -9.88 4.39 -6.67
CA GLU A 109 -10.16 3.66 -7.90
C GLU A 109 -8.85 3.37 -8.63
N VAL A 110 -8.69 2.13 -9.06
CA VAL A 110 -7.48 1.65 -9.77
C VAL A 110 -7.87 1.22 -11.17
N ILE A 111 -7.43 1.97 -12.17
CA ILE A 111 -7.88 1.86 -13.55
C ILE A 111 -6.73 1.31 -14.41
N PRO A 112 -6.88 0.14 -15.05
CA PRO A 112 -5.94 -0.32 -16.07
C PRO A 112 -6.21 0.44 -17.38
N LEU A 113 -5.54 1.59 -17.54
CA LEU A 113 -5.83 2.58 -18.60
C LEU A 113 -5.73 2.03 -20.04
N PRO A 114 -4.92 0.99 -20.36
CA PRO A 114 -4.95 0.38 -21.69
C PRO A 114 -6.20 -0.44 -22.00
N GLU A 115 -6.92 -0.94 -20.99
CA GLU A 115 -8.03 -1.89 -21.18
C GLU A 115 -9.39 -1.34 -20.75
N GLU A 116 -9.45 -0.40 -19.80
CA GLU A 116 -10.69 0.04 -19.17
C GLU A 116 -10.69 1.55 -18.90
N ASP A 117 -11.86 2.18 -19.00
CA ASP A 117 -12.07 3.58 -18.60
C ASP A 117 -12.35 3.75 -17.10
N ARG A 118 -12.63 2.64 -16.40
CA ARG A 118 -13.05 2.59 -14.99
C ARG A 118 -12.45 1.37 -14.31
N GLY A 119 -12.25 1.49 -13.01
CA GLY A 119 -11.67 0.44 -12.17
C GLY A 119 -12.53 0.11 -10.96
N PRO A 120 -12.23 -0.97 -10.23
CA PRO A 120 -12.80 -1.17 -8.90
C PRO A 120 -12.22 -0.13 -7.93
N VAL A 121 -13.05 0.27 -6.96
CA VAL A 121 -12.64 1.13 -5.85
C VAL A 121 -12.15 0.27 -4.69
N VAL A 122 -10.91 0.52 -4.26
CA VAL A 122 -10.30 -0.11 -3.10
C VAL A 122 -10.59 0.73 -1.87
N ASP A 123 -11.22 0.11 -0.87
CA ASP A 123 -11.60 0.78 0.36
C ASP A 123 -10.35 1.29 1.11
N TRP A 124 -10.44 2.50 1.66
CA TRP A 124 -9.35 3.10 2.41
C TRP A 124 -8.90 2.32 3.65
N THR A 125 -9.76 1.45 4.20
CA THR A 125 -9.46 0.57 5.33
C THR A 125 -8.76 -0.73 4.93
N THR A 126 -8.54 -0.95 3.63
CA THR A 126 -7.79 -2.12 3.13
C THR A 126 -6.40 -2.15 3.77
N ASP A 127 -5.98 -3.33 4.26
CA ASP A 127 -4.64 -3.50 4.82
C ASP A 127 -3.58 -3.14 3.77
N PRO A 128 -2.73 -2.12 4.02
CA PRO A 128 -1.69 -1.75 3.06
C PRO A 128 -0.70 -2.89 2.78
N ARG A 129 -0.61 -3.90 3.66
CA ARG A 129 0.23 -5.09 3.45
C ARG A 129 -0.39 -6.12 2.49
N ALA A 130 -1.62 -5.89 2.03
CA ALA A 130 -2.24 -6.76 1.04
C ALA A 130 -1.38 -6.81 -0.24
N ARG A 131 -1.29 -8.01 -0.83
CA ARG A 131 -0.61 -8.21 -2.11
C ARG A 131 -1.60 -7.95 -3.23
N PHE A 132 -1.36 -6.88 -3.98
CA PHE A 132 -2.14 -6.50 -5.14
C PHE A 132 -1.53 -7.06 -6.42
N SER A 133 -2.38 -7.39 -7.39
CA SER A 133 -1.97 -7.96 -8.67
C SER A 133 -1.65 -6.87 -9.70
N ASP A 134 -0.59 -7.04 -10.50
CA ASP A 134 -0.25 -6.12 -11.61
C ASP A 134 -0.85 -6.53 -12.95
N SER A 135 -1.66 -7.58 -12.97
CA SER A 135 -2.38 -8.02 -14.17
C SER A 135 -3.61 -7.15 -14.43
N TYR A 136 -3.65 -6.44 -15.57
CA TYR A 136 -4.79 -5.62 -16.03
C TYR A 136 -6.12 -6.38 -15.99
N ALA A 137 -6.14 -7.62 -16.48
CA ALA A 137 -7.34 -8.45 -16.57
C ALA A 137 -8.07 -8.69 -15.22
N ARG A 138 -7.41 -8.45 -14.09
CA ARG A 138 -7.97 -8.60 -12.74
C ARG A 138 -8.62 -7.34 -12.19
N TRP A 139 -8.37 -6.17 -12.79
CA TRP A 139 -8.87 -4.86 -12.35
C TRP A 139 -10.09 -4.40 -13.14
N LYS A 140 -10.95 -5.34 -13.55
CA LYS A 140 -12.16 -5.01 -14.31
C LYS A 140 -13.31 -4.55 -13.41
N PRO A 141 -14.17 -3.63 -13.87
CA PRO A 141 -15.40 -3.26 -13.16
C PRO A 141 -16.24 -4.49 -12.76
N GLY A 142 -16.78 -4.48 -11.54
CA GLY A 142 -17.62 -5.56 -11.01
C GLY A 142 -16.87 -6.83 -10.59
N ARG A 143 -15.54 -6.90 -10.74
CA ARG A 143 -14.72 -7.97 -10.16
C ARG A 143 -14.32 -7.64 -8.71
N PRO A 144 -14.10 -8.66 -7.87
CA PRO A 144 -13.47 -8.45 -6.58
C PRO A 144 -12.09 -7.80 -6.74
N ILE A 145 -11.73 -6.94 -5.78
CA ILE A 145 -10.40 -6.33 -5.73
C ILE A 145 -9.35 -7.46 -5.68
N PRO A 146 -8.35 -7.47 -6.58
CA PRO A 146 -7.36 -8.54 -6.64
C PRO A 146 -6.27 -8.35 -5.57
N ALA A 147 -6.70 -8.32 -4.32
CA ALA A 147 -5.89 -8.22 -3.12
C ALA A 147 -5.90 -9.56 -2.39
N THR A 148 -4.73 -10.02 -1.97
CA THR A 148 -4.60 -11.16 -1.06
C THR A 148 -3.95 -10.71 0.23
N VAL A 149 -4.61 -10.96 1.35
CA VAL A 149 -4.00 -10.73 2.68
C VAL A 149 -2.86 -11.75 2.81
N PRO A 150 -1.63 -11.33 3.15
CA PRO A 150 -0.57 -12.28 3.43
C PRO A 150 -1.05 -13.25 4.51
N LEU A 151 -0.83 -14.55 4.32
CA LEU A 151 -1.02 -15.53 5.38
C LEU A 151 -0.28 -15.01 6.61
N ARG A 152 -1.02 -14.65 7.66
CA ARG A 152 -0.44 -14.35 8.97
C ARG A 152 0.40 -15.56 9.31
N ALA A 153 1.73 -15.38 9.38
CA ALA A 153 2.61 -16.42 9.85
C ALA A 153 2.02 -16.87 11.20
N THR A 154 1.54 -18.11 11.23
CA THR A 154 1.03 -18.73 12.45
C THR A 154 2.10 -18.52 13.51
N GLN A 155 1.77 -17.80 14.58
CA GLN A 155 2.65 -17.73 15.74
C GLN A 155 3.05 -19.17 16.08
N PRO A 156 4.34 -19.46 16.33
CA PRO A 156 4.73 -20.80 16.73
C PRO A 156 3.89 -21.17 17.95
N ASN A 157 3.14 -22.26 17.78
CA ASN A 157 2.19 -22.81 18.71
C ASN A 157 2.80 -22.80 20.11
N ALA A 158 2.03 -22.36 21.11
CA ALA A 158 2.45 -22.37 22.51
C ALA A 158 3.11 -23.70 22.85
N ALA A 159 4.30 -23.63 23.47
CA ALA A 159 5.04 -24.79 23.91
C ALA A 159 4.12 -25.75 24.68
N PRO A 160 4.17 -27.07 24.42
CA PRO A 160 3.31 -28.02 25.12
C PRO A 160 3.52 -27.89 26.62
N ALA A 161 2.43 -27.65 27.35
CA ALA A 161 2.43 -27.64 28.80
C ALA A 161 2.99 -28.98 29.30
N LYS A 162 4.10 -28.90 30.03
CA LYS A 162 4.75 -30.04 30.69
C LYS A 162 3.72 -30.71 31.61
N PRO A 163 3.50 -32.04 31.55
CA PRO A 163 2.55 -32.71 32.43
C PRO A 163 2.93 -32.47 33.90
N ALA A 164 1.94 -32.09 34.71
CA ALA A 164 2.08 -31.94 36.14
C ALA A 164 2.53 -33.26 36.77
N ALA A 165 3.62 -33.22 37.54
CA ALA A 165 4.05 -34.35 38.35
C ALA A 165 2.98 -34.64 39.43
N ALA A 166 2.48 -35.87 39.46
CA ALA A 166 1.54 -36.33 40.47
C ALA A 166 2.15 -36.24 41.88
N PRO A 167 1.35 -35.96 42.93
CA PRO A 167 1.84 -35.87 44.29
C PRO A 167 2.33 -37.25 44.77
N ALA A 168 3.51 -37.25 45.41
CA ALA A 168 4.06 -38.43 46.06
C ALA A 168 3.11 -38.92 47.15
N SER A 169 2.64 -40.16 47.01
CA SER A 169 1.88 -40.85 48.04
C SER A 169 2.80 -41.19 49.21
N THR A 170 2.57 -40.56 50.36
CA THR A 170 3.25 -40.88 51.62
C THR A 170 2.82 -42.27 52.09
N THR A 171 3.68 -43.27 51.88
CA THR A 171 3.49 -44.58 52.50
C THR A 171 3.92 -44.50 53.97
N ARG A 172 2.95 -44.38 54.87
CA ARG A 172 3.13 -44.72 56.29
C ARG A 172 3.44 -46.20 56.38
N SER A 173 4.64 -46.55 56.83
CA SER A 173 4.89 -47.86 57.40
C SER A 173 5.44 -47.70 58.81
N SER A 174 4.57 -48.00 59.77
CA SER A 174 4.89 -48.24 61.17
C SER A 174 5.16 -49.73 61.37
N ALA A 175 6.32 -50.11 61.91
CA ALA A 175 6.45 -51.11 63.00
C ALA A 175 7.91 -51.58 63.24
N ARG A 176 8.39 -51.32 64.47
CA ARG A 176 8.85 -52.32 65.47
C ARG A 176 10.16 -53.11 65.20
N ARG A 177 11.23 -52.78 65.95
CA ARG A 177 11.68 -53.51 67.16
C ARG A 177 12.80 -52.77 67.87
#